data_AF-A0A0H2ZX13-F1
#
_entry.id   AF-A0A0H2ZX13-F1
#
_cell.length_a   1.000
_cell.length_b   1.000
_cell.length_c   1.000
_cell.angle_alpha   90.00
_cell.angle_beta   90.00
_cell.angle_gamma   90.00
#
_symmetry.space_group_name_H-M   'P 1'
#
loop_
_entity.id
_entity.type
_entity.pdbx_description
1 polymer ?
#
loop_
_entity_poly.entity_id
_entity_poly.type
_entity_poly.pdbx_seq_one_letter_code
_entity_poly.pdbx_strand_id
1 'polypeptide(L)'
;MHVPVPDKLWLAPEAAERKGGQFLLNASNQIASAAADPLPFKPIQDLIDAQRLALRTYAIRSNDFKANLDGRALPKTIQREYRLARLPRFIWVVEAIDRQLRQAGEPCVVGEAVLDATSSDHAPEEIALHVHGVMWLQQTGGGVRFPITGDAKPYISGGVGDP
;
A
#
# COMPACT_ATOMS: atom_id res chain seq x y z
N MET A 1 15.32 -11.05 15.42
CA MET A 1 15.98 -11.43 14.15
C MET A 1 16.19 -10.13 13.38
N HIS A 2 17.42 -9.61 13.31
CA HIS A 2 17.71 -8.37 12.57
C HIS A 2 17.80 -8.73 11.09
N VAL A 3 16.86 -8.27 10.28
CA VAL A 3 16.97 -8.36 8.82
C VAL A 3 18.00 -7.31 8.39
N PRO A 4 19.10 -7.68 7.72
CA PRO A 4 20.11 -6.71 7.30
C PRO A 4 19.49 -5.73 6.30
N VAL A 5 19.59 -4.45 6.63
CA VAL A 5 19.08 -3.34 5.84
C VAL A 5 20.18 -2.94 4.85
N PRO A 6 19.93 -2.87 3.53
CA PRO A 6 20.89 -2.34 2.57
C PRO A 6 21.37 -0.94 2.98
N ASP A 7 22.64 -0.59 2.73
CA ASP A 7 23.32 0.69 3.07
C ASP A 7 22.64 1.99 2.57
N LYS A 8 21.45 1.89 1.96
CA LYS A 8 20.69 2.98 1.36
C LYS A 8 19.22 3.02 1.82
N LEU A 9 18.79 2.20 2.78
CA LEU A 9 17.50 2.41 3.45
C LEU A 9 17.75 3.15 4.76
N TRP A 10 17.17 4.33 4.87
CA TRP A 10 17.30 5.22 6.02
C TRP A 10 16.05 5.19 6.90
N LEU A 11 14.89 5.04 6.26
CA LEU A 11 13.62 4.83 6.96
C LEU A 11 13.59 3.42 7.55
N ALA A 12 13.43 3.31 8.86
CA ALA A 12 13.29 2.03 9.54
C ALA A 12 11.97 1.33 9.16
N PRO A 13 11.94 -0.01 9.06
CA PRO A 13 10.73 -0.75 8.71
C PRO A 13 9.57 -0.49 9.68
N GLU A 14 9.84 -0.36 10.98
CA GLU A 14 8.82 -0.10 12.00
C GLU A 14 8.23 1.30 11.87
N ALA A 15 9.05 2.28 11.43
CA ALA A 15 8.58 3.63 11.14
C ALA A 15 7.73 3.66 9.87
N ALA A 16 8.16 2.94 8.82
CA ALA A 16 7.39 2.76 7.60
C ALA A 16 6.03 2.09 7.87
N GLU A 17 6.00 0.96 8.58
CA GLU A 17 4.78 0.22 8.90
C GLU A 17 3.78 1.07 9.67
N ARG A 18 4.25 1.73 10.75
CA ARG A 18 3.41 2.59 11.59
C ARG A 18 2.80 3.72 10.78
N LYS A 19 3.61 4.39 9.95
CA LYS A 19 3.16 5.55 9.18
C LYS A 19 2.29 5.16 7.99
N GLY A 20 2.68 4.12 7.26
CA GLY A 20 1.90 3.53 6.16
C GLY A 20 0.54 3.00 6.63
N GLY A 21 0.50 2.30 7.77
CA GLY A 21 -0.75 1.86 8.39
C GLY A 21 -1.66 3.03 8.77
N GLN A 22 -1.10 4.11 9.32
CA GLN A 22 -1.85 5.33 9.61
C GLN A 22 -2.43 5.97 8.34
N PHE A 23 -1.65 6.08 7.26
CA PHE A 23 -2.12 6.61 5.98
C PHE A 23 -3.27 5.77 5.42
N LEU A 24 -3.12 4.45 5.43
CA LEU A 24 -4.14 3.51 4.96
C LEU A 24 -5.45 3.63 5.74
N LEU A 25 -5.38 3.69 7.07
CA LEU A 25 -6.58 3.83 7.91
C LEU A 25 -7.29 5.15 7.64
N ASN A 26 -6.56 6.27 7.64
CA ASN A 26 -7.12 7.59 7.40
C ASN A 26 -7.79 7.67 6.03
N ALA A 27 -7.13 7.15 5.00
CA ALA A 27 -7.65 7.09 3.64
C ALA A 27 -8.91 6.22 3.53
N SER A 28 -8.89 5.02 4.13
CA SER A 28 -10.05 4.14 4.16
C SER A 28 -11.25 4.83 4.80
N ASN A 29 -11.06 5.55 5.91
CA ASN A 29 -12.13 6.27 6.60
C ASN A 29 -12.68 7.40 5.74
N GLN A 30 -11.79 8.17 5.09
CA GLN A 30 -12.20 9.25 4.19
C GLN A 30 -13.01 8.72 3.00
N ILE A 31 -12.56 7.63 2.35
CA ILE A 31 -13.25 7.02 1.21
C ILE A 31 -14.60 6.44 1.65
N ALA A 32 -14.65 5.72 2.78
CA ALA A 32 -15.89 5.16 3.31
C ALA A 32 -16.92 6.27 3.63
N SER A 33 -16.48 7.39 4.22
CA SER A 33 -17.37 8.51 4.54
C SER A 33 -17.97 9.21 3.31
N ALA A 34 -17.32 9.10 2.16
CA ALA A 34 -17.76 9.72 0.91
C ALA A 34 -18.49 8.74 -0.03
N ALA A 35 -18.51 7.45 0.29
CA ALA A 35 -19.12 6.42 -0.54
C ALA A 35 -20.61 6.22 -0.21
N ALA A 36 -21.37 5.69 -1.18
CA ALA A 36 -22.77 5.35 -0.98
C ALA A 36 -22.93 4.03 -0.20
N ASP A 37 -24.03 3.89 0.54
CA ASP A 37 -24.42 2.69 1.26
C ASP A 37 -25.23 1.75 0.33
N PRO A 38 -24.91 0.45 0.22
CA PRO A 38 -23.83 -0.28 0.90
C PRO A 38 -22.45 -0.07 0.29
N LEU A 39 -21.44 -0.07 1.16
CA LEU A 39 -20.05 0.02 0.75
C LEU A 39 -19.65 -1.21 -0.07
N PRO A 40 -18.99 -1.03 -1.23
CA PRO A 40 -18.54 -2.14 -2.08
C PRO A 40 -17.26 -2.83 -1.56
N PHE A 41 -16.74 -2.39 -0.42
CA PHE A 41 -15.53 -2.89 0.23
C PHE A 41 -15.74 -2.88 1.75
N LYS A 42 -14.87 -3.58 2.48
CA LYS A 42 -14.83 -3.55 3.94
C LYS A 42 -13.85 -2.48 4.42
N PRO A 43 -14.29 -1.43 5.15
CA PRO A 43 -13.39 -0.44 5.73
C PRO A 43 -12.28 -1.08 6.58
N ILE A 44 -11.10 -0.46 6.59
CA ILE A 44 -9.96 -0.92 7.39
C ILE A 44 -10.30 -0.89 8.88
N GLN A 45 -11.08 0.10 9.35
CA GLN A 45 -11.56 0.14 10.74
C GLN A 45 -12.34 -1.13 11.13
N ASP A 46 -13.26 -1.58 10.27
CA ASP A 46 -14.04 -2.80 10.51
C ASP A 46 -13.15 -4.06 10.56
N LEU A 47 -12.04 -4.07 9.81
CA LEU A 47 -11.05 -5.16 9.88
C LEU A 47 -10.25 -5.10 11.18
N ILE A 48 -9.95 -3.91 11.71
CA ILE A 48 -9.30 -3.73 13.01
C ILE A 48 -10.22 -4.21 14.12
N ASP A 49 -11.48 -3.76 14.13
CA ASP A 49 -12.46 -4.09 15.16
C ASP A 49 -12.76 -5.60 15.19
N ALA A 50 -12.76 -6.24 14.02
CA ALA A 50 -12.88 -7.70 13.88
C ALA A 50 -11.56 -8.48 14.10
N GLN A 51 -10.46 -7.81 14.48
CA GLN A 51 -9.12 -8.39 14.64
C GLN A 51 -8.60 -9.16 13.42
N ARG A 52 -9.05 -8.75 12.22
CA ARG A 52 -8.73 -9.36 10.92
C ARG A 52 -7.66 -8.61 10.14
N LEU A 53 -7.34 -7.37 10.52
CA LEU A 53 -6.26 -6.64 9.86
C LEU A 53 -4.89 -7.20 10.27
N ALA A 54 -4.04 -7.44 9.29
CA ALA A 54 -2.59 -7.54 9.46
C ALA A 54 -1.90 -6.49 8.57
N LEU A 55 -0.73 -6.03 8.98
CA LEU A 55 0.16 -5.26 8.12
C LEU A 55 1.31 -6.15 7.67
N ARG A 56 1.70 -6.00 6.41
CA ARG A 56 2.91 -6.60 5.85
C ARG A 56 3.79 -5.49 5.31
N THR A 57 5.00 -5.37 5.85
CA THR A 57 5.96 -4.33 5.48
C THR A 57 7.21 -4.95 4.89
N TYR A 58 7.61 -4.50 3.69
CA TYR A 58 8.81 -5.00 3.03
C TYR A 58 9.48 -3.93 2.18
N ALA A 59 10.81 -4.03 2.10
CA ALA A 59 11.61 -3.21 1.20
C ALA A 59 11.79 -3.93 -0.13
N ILE A 60 11.68 -3.19 -1.22
CA ILE A 60 11.87 -3.73 -2.57
C ILE A 60 12.51 -2.69 -3.47
N ARG A 61 13.26 -3.13 -4.49
CA ARG A 61 13.72 -2.21 -5.54
C ARG A 61 12.52 -1.75 -6.34
N SER A 62 12.43 -0.46 -6.65
CA SER A 62 11.28 0.08 -7.38
C SER A 62 11.09 -0.55 -8.76
N ASN A 63 12.16 -0.98 -9.42
CA ASN A 63 12.05 -1.72 -10.69
C ASN A 63 11.42 -3.10 -10.50
N ASP A 64 11.76 -3.82 -9.43
CA ASP A 64 11.18 -5.14 -9.14
C ASP A 64 9.70 -4.99 -8.78
N PHE A 65 9.36 -3.96 -7.98
CA PHE A 65 7.97 -3.60 -7.69
C PHE A 65 7.17 -3.36 -8.98
N LYS A 66 7.70 -2.54 -9.89
CA LYS A 66 7.05 -2.24 -11.18
C LYS A 66 6.92 -3.46 -12.09
N ALA A 67 7.94 -4.32 -12.10
CA ALA A 67 7.94 -5.56 -12.89
C ALA A 67 6.86 -6.54 -12.41
N ASN A 68 6.58 -6.56 -11.10
CA ASN A 68 5.64 -7.49 -10.49
C ASN A 68 4.17 -7.01 -10.54
N LEU A 69 3.87 -5.80 -11.01
CA LEU A 69 2.51 -5.23 -10.99
C LEU A 69 1.47 -6.11 -11.70
N ASP A 70 1.83 -6.76 -12.81
CA ASP A 70 0.91 -7.62 -13.56
C ASP A 70 0.48 -8.86 -12.75
N GLY A 71 1.39 -9.40 -11.93
CA GLY A 71 1.12 -10.55 -11.06
C GLY A 71 0.21 -10.24 -9.87
N ARG A 72 -0.06 -8.96 -9.60
CA ARG A 72 -0.81 -8.53 -8.42
C ARG A 72 -2.33 -8.49 -8.62
N ALA A 73 -2.82 -8.74 -9.83
CA ALA A 73 -4.24 -8.60 -10.19
C ALA A 73 -4.82 -7.18 -9.92
N LEU A 74 -3.97 -6.15 -9.92
CA LEU A 74 -4.38 -4.76 -9.77
C LEU A 74 -5.13 -4.25 -11.01
N PRO A 75 -6.02 -3.25 -10.89
CA PRO A 75 -6.64 -2.60 -12.04
C PRO A 75 -5.60 -1.97 -12.98
N LYS A 76 -5.78 -2.09 -14.30
CA LYS A 76 -4.84 -1.54 -15.31
C LYS A 76 -4.62 -0.03 -15.17
N THR A 77 -5.62 0.72 -14.69
CA THR A 77 -5.49 2.15 -14.40
C THR A 77 -4.45 2.41 -13.33
N ILE A 78 -4.54 1.73 -12.19
CA ILE A 78 -3.60 1.80 -11.06
C ILE A 78 -2.21 1.32 -11.48
N GLN A 79 -2.11 0.18 -12.19
CA GLN A 79 -0.83 -0.32 -12.69
C GLN A 79 -0.12 0.69 -13.59
N ARG A 80 -0.85 1.36 -14.48
CA ARG A 80 -0.27 2.40 -15.36
C ARG A 80 0.33 3.53 -14.55
N GLU A 81 -0.35 3.98 -13.50
CA GLU A 81 0.13 5.06 -12.65
C GLU A 81 1.39 4.65 -11.87
N TYR A 82 1.43 3.45 -11.29
CA TYR A 82 2.66 2.93 -10.67
C TYR A 82 3.82 2.80 -11.66
N ARG A 83 3.58 2.38 -12.91
CA ARG A 83 4.64 2.30 -13.93
C ARG A 83 5.25 3.66 -14.23
N LEU A 84 4.41 4.69 -14.33
CA LEU A 84 4.83 6.07 -14.63
C LEU A 84 5.36 6.83 -13.41
N ALA A 85 5.04 6.38 -12.20
CA ALA A 85 5.52 6.98 -10.95
C ALA A 85 7.06 7.04 -10.90
N ARG A 86 7.60 8.18 -10.47
CA ARG A 86 9.02 8.27 -10.14
C ARG A 86 9.21 7.75 -8.73
N LEU A 87 9.86 6.59 -8.62
CA LEU A 87 10.14 5.94 -7.35
C LEU A 87 11.65 5.98 -7.11
N PRO A 88 12.11 6.20 -5.87
CA PRO A 88 13.52 6.03 -5.50
C PRO A 88 13.96 4.59 -5.76
N ARG A 89 15.28 4.33 -5.72
CA ARG A 89 15.82 2.99 -6.02
C ARG A 89 15.21 1.91 -5.13
N PHE A 90 14.98 2.22 -3.86
CA PHE A 90 14.31 1.35 -2.90
C PHE A 90 13.12 2.07 -2.31
N ILE A 91 12.04 1.32 -2.11
CA ILE A 91 10.81 1.79 -1.49
C ILE A 91 10.45 0.85 -0.36
N TRP A 92 9.74 1.39 0.63
CA TRP A 92 8.95 0.56 1.54
C TRP A 92 7.55 0.39 0.97
N VAL A 93 7.07 -0.84 1.04
CA VAL A 93 5.69 -1.18 0.72
C VAL A 93 5.03 -1.69 1.99
N VAL A 94 3.92 -1.06 2.38
CA VAL A 94 3.10 -1.45 3.53
C VAL A 94 1.75 -1.88 3.00
N GLU A 95 1.46 -3.18 3.08
CA GLU A 95 0.20 -3.76 2.65
C GLU A 95 -0.74 -3.96 3.86
N ALA A 96 -2.00 -3.54 3.72
CA ALA A 96 -3.09 -3.93 4.61
C ALA A 96 -3.70 -5.24 4.12
N ILE A 97 -3.61 -6.28 4.96
CA ILE A 97 -4.02 -7.65 4.66
C ILE A 97 -5.27 -8.02 5.48
N ASP A 98 -6.29 -8.53 4.82
CA ASP A 98 -7.41 -9.22 5.49
C ASP A 98 -7.03 -10.69 5.76
N ARG A 99 -6.86 -11.02 7.05
CA ARG A 99 -6.49 -12.36 7.52
C ARG A 99 -7.47 -13.44 7.08
N GLN A 100 -8.76 -13.13 6.96
CA GLN A 100 -9.75 -14.13 6.58
C GLN A 100 -9.61 -14.51 5.10
N LEU A 101 -9.47 -13.52 4.22
CA LEU A 101 -9.22 -13.76 2.79
C LEU A 101 -7.91 -14.52 2.58
N ARG A 102 -6.88 -14.14 3.35
CA ARG A 102 -5.59 -14.84 3.34
C ARG A 102 -5.73 -16.31 3.73
N GLN A 103 -6.45 -16.61 4.80
CA GLN A 103 -6.70 -17.99 5.24
C GLN A 103 -7.50 -18.80 4.23
N ALA A 104 -8.37 -18.13 3.44
CA ALA A 104 -9.12 -18.75 2.36
C ALA A 104 -8.30 -18.95 1.07
N GLY A 105 -7.05 -18.46 1.00
CA GLY A 105 -6.23 -18.52 -0.21
C GLY A 105 -6.68 -17.54 -1.30
N GLU A 106 -7.45 -16.51 -0.94
CA GLU A 106 -7.95 -15.49 -1.84
C GLU A 106 -7.02 -14.27 -1.89
N PRO A 107 -7.09 -13.42 -2.94
CA PRO A 107 -6.50 -12.08 -2.91
C PRO A 107 -6.92 -11.36 -1.63
N CYS A 108 -5.94 -10.86 -0.87
CA CYS A 108 -6.17 -10.44 0.52
C CYS A 108 -5.64 -9.03 0.85
N VAL A 109 -4.95 -8.38 -0.10
CA VAL A 109 -4.51 -7.00 0.10
C VAL A 109 -5.66 -6.06 -0.16
N VAL A 110 -6.08 -5.28 0.84
CA VAL A 110 -7.16 -4.30 0.74
C VAL A 110 -6.64 -2.86 0.55
N GLY A 111 -5.35 -2.66 0.77
CA GLY A 111 -4.67 -1.39 0.52
C GLY A 111 -3.16 -1.49 0.61
N GLU A 112 -2.46 -0.52 0.03
CA GLU A 112 -1.00 -0.40 0.03
C GLU A 112 -0.57 1.06 0.16
N ALA A 113 0.42 1.30 1.02
CA ALA A 113 1.20 2.53 1.04
C ALA A 113 2.61 2.26 0.50
N VAL A 114 3.08 3.13 -0.39
CA VAL A 114 4.44 3.13 -0.91
C VAL A 114 5.17 4.35 -0.37
N LEU A 115 6.25 4.12 0.38
CA LEU A 115 7.04 5.17 1.01
C LEU A 115 8.47 5.22 0.46
N ASP A 116 9.06 6.41 0.47
CA ASP A 116 10.48 6.58 0.16
C ASP A 116 11.33 5.94 1.27
N ALA A 117 12.07 4.89 0.93
CA ALA A 117 12.93 4.20 1.90
C ALA A 117 14.17 5.02 2.33
N THR A 118 14.44 6.13 1.65
CA THR A 118 15.51 7.07 1.96
C THR A 118 15.06 8.27 2.80
N SER A 119 13.76 8.38 3.07
CA SER A 119 13.22 9.40 3.98
C SER A 119 13.60 9.13 5.44
N SER A 120 13.36 10.10 6.32
CA SER A 120 13.69 9.97 7.75
C SER A 120 12.57 9.32 8.55
N ASP A 121 12.90 8.64 9.65
CA ASP A 121 11.91 8.10 10.59
C ASP A 121 10.95 9.14 11.17
N HIS A 122 11.40 10.40 11.26
CA HIS A 122 10.61 11.53 11.79
C HIS A 122 9.66 12.11 10.76
N ALA A 123 9.96 11.96 9.47
CA ALA A 123 9.15 12.41 8.36
C ALA A 123 9.16 11.36 7.23
N PRO A 124 8.48 10.21 7.43
CA PRO A 124 8.37 9.21 6.37
C PRO A 124 7.56 9.79 5.21
N GLU A 125 8.14 9.78 4.02
CA GLU A 125 7.51 10.37 2.83
C GLU A 125 6.70 9.31 2.09
N GLU A 126 5.38 9.53 2.01
CA GLU A 126 4.48 8.74 1.17
C GLU A 126 4.62 9.17 -0.28
N ILE A 127 4.89 8.21 -1.17
CA ILE A 127 4.95 8.45 -2.62
C ILE A 127 3.60 8.12 -3.26
N ALA A 128 2.97 7.02 -2.83
CA ALA A 128 1.67 6.60 -3.31
C ALA A 128 0.88 5.91 -2.21
N LEU A 129 -0.44 6.07 -2.28
CA LEU A 129 -1.38 5.27 -1.50
C LEU A 129 -2.45 4.72 -2.43
N HIS A 130 -2.78 3.44 -2.28
CA HIS A 130 -3.85 2.78 -2.99
C HIS A 130 -4.70 1.98 -2.00
N VAL A 131 -5.96 2.33 -1.83
CA VAL A 131 -6.88 1.64 -0.91
C VAL A 131 -8.29 1.67 -1.48
N HIS A 132 -9.00 0.54 -1.41
CA HIS A 132 -10.38 0.39 -1.89
C HIS A 132 -10.60 0.92 -3.33
N GLY A 133 -9.63 0.69 -4.22
CA GLY A 133 -9.71 1.11 -5.62
C GLY A 133 -9.50 2.60 -5.85
N VAL A 134 -9.12 3.37 -4.83
CA VAL A 134 -8.76 4.78 -4.94
C VAL A 134 -7.26 4.91 -4.70
N MET A 135 -6.60 5.65 -5.57
CA MET A 135 -5.18 5.95 -5.46
C MET A 135 -4.92 7.45 -5.54
N TRP A 136 -3.93 7.88 -4.78
CA TRP A 136 -3.20 9.11 -5.03
C TRP A 136 -1.71 8.86 -5.20
N LEU A 137 -1.09 9.71 -5.99
CA LEU A 137 0.31 9.62 -6.35
C LEU A 137 0.97 11.01 -6.25
N GLN A 138 2.07 11.10 -5.52
CA GLN A 138 2.90 12.31 -5.50
C GLN A 138 3.52 12.55 -6.88
N GLN A 139 3.45 13.80 -7.34
CA GLN A 139 4.08 14.24 -8.57
C GLN A 139 5.40 14.95 -8.26
N THR A 140 6.32 14.92 -9.23
CA THR A 140 7.65 15.53 -9.10
C THR A 140 7.61 17.05 -8.85
N GLY A 141 6.52 17.71 -9.21
CA GLY A 141 6.31 19.15 -8.96
C GLY A 141 5.74 19.48 -7.57
N GLY A 142 5.61 18.49 -6.67
CA GLY A 142 5.01 18.68 -5.34
C GLY A 142 3.48 18.66 -5.32
N GLY A 143 2.84 18.40 -6.47
CA GLY A 143 1.39 18.19 -6.56
C GLY A 143 1.00 16.74 -6.31
N VAL A 144 -0.27 16.50 -6.00
CA VAL A 144 -0.84 15.15 -5.86
C VAL A 144 -1.77 14.87 -7.03
N ARG A 145 -1.56 13.74 -7.72
CA ARG A 145 -2.51 13.25 -8.71
C ARG A 145 -3.57 12.42 -8.00
N PHE A 146 -4.79 12.94 -7.92
CA PHE A 146 -5.92 12.32 -7.23
C PHE A 146 -7.26 12.85 -7.77
N PRO A 147 -8.34 12.04 -7.78
CA PRO A 147 -8.36 10.60 -7.54
C PRO A 147 -8.01 9.82 -8.80
N ILE A 148 -7.20 8.78 -8.65
CA ILE A 148 -7.06 7.73 -9.65
C ILE A 148 -7.95 6.58 -9.19
N THR A 149 -8.92 6.18 -10.00
CA THR A 149 -9.88 5.13 -9.64
C THR A 149 -9.61 3.80 -10.36
N GLY A 150 -9.98 2.73 -9.68
CA GLY A 150 -9.89 1.34 -10.11
C GLY A 150 -11.00 0.49 -9.47
N ASP A 151 -10.83 -0.82 -9.48
CA ASP A 151 -11.70 -1.77 -8.75
C ASP A 151 -11.33 -1.78 -7.27
N ALA A 152 -12.33 -1.81 -6.38
CA ALA A 152 -12.16 -1.85 -4.93
C ALA A 152 -11.86 -3.25 -4.39
N LYS A 153 -11.85 -4.27 -5.26
CA LYS A 153 -11.56 -5.65 -4.87
C LYS A 153 -10.15 -5.81 -4.28
N PRO A 154 -10.01 -6.71 -3.30
CA PRO A 154 -8.69 -7.12 -2.81
C PRO A 154 -7.81 -7.68 -3.93
N TYR A 155 -6.51 -7.52 -3.78
CA TYR A 155 -5.52 -7.91 -4.78
C TYR A 155 -4.39 -8.76 -4.16
N ILE A 156 -3.49 -9.27 -5.01
CA ILE A 156 -2.46 -10.23 -4.60
C ILE A 156 -1.25 -9.47 -4.04
N SER A 157 -0.72 -9.96 -2.91
CA SER A 157 0.47 -9.42 -2.26
C SER A 157 1.67 -9.42 -3.21
N GLY A 158 2.44 -8.33 -3.19
CA GLY A 158 3.71 -8.23 -3.91
C GLY A 158 4.91 -8.72 -3.08
N GLY A 159 4.71 -9.02 -1.80
CA GLY A 159 5.76 -9.50 -0.90
C GLY A 159 6.12 -10.96 -1.14
N VAL A 160 7.40 -11.30 -1.02
CA VAL A 160 7.91 -12.68 -1.17
C VAL A 160 7.70 -13.48 0.11
N GLY A 161 7.27 -14.74 -0.03
CA GLY A 161 6.92 -15.64 1.07
C GLY A 161 5.43 -15.59 1.40
N ASP A 162 4.97 -16.50 2.26
CA ASP A 162 3.57 -16.56 2.66
C ASP A 162 3.13 -15.19 3.22
N PRO A 163 2.05 -14.60 2.69
CA PRO A 163 1.53 -13.34 3.20
C PRO A 163 1.03 -13.41 4.63
#